data_AF-A0A7C3TJ64-F1
#
_entry.id   AF-A0A7C3TJ64-F1
#
_cell.length_a   1.000
_cell.length_b   1.000
_cell.length_c   1.000
_cell.angle_alpha   90.00
_cell.angle_beta   90.00
_cell.angle_gamma   90.00
#
_symmetry.space_group_name_H-M   'P 1'
#
loop_
_entity.id
_entity.type
_entity.pdbx_description
1 polymer ?
#
loop_
_entity_poly.entity_id
_entity_poly.type
_entity_poly.pdbx_seq_one_letter_code
_entity_poly.pdbx_strand_id
1 'polypeptide(L)'
;MKDEILDHWDISYLVSFLYIFLAESDFLINKQEAATLNNSLHNTLVNVFFKSDEQKDAIIKEVNAYTHTLTEEQKMSLIEELAKKIHISFDVYELIVEELNKIAKSDKYITVEEHSLLFYIRLKLNKDYGDNKA
;
A
#
# COMPACT_ATOMS: atom_id res chain seq x y z
N MET A 1 9.68 -15.21 0.12
CA MET A 1 10.36 -15.45 -1.18
C MET A 1 11.68 -14.68 -1.15
N LYS A 2 12.78 -15.17 -1.74
CA LYS A 2 13.95 -14.28 -2.00
C LYS A 2 13.90 -13.89 -3.46
N ASP A 3 13.18 -12.82 -3.72
CA ASP A 3 13.02 -12.25 -5.05
C ASP A 3 13.95 -11.04 -5.14
N GLU A 4 14.91 -11.05 -6.06
CA GLU A 4 15.95 -9.99 -6.20
C GLU A 4 15.32 -8.61 -6.45
N ILE A 5 14.12 -8.59 -7.05
CA ILE A 5 13.34 -7.36 -7.27
C ILE A 5 13.01 -6.65 -5.95
N LEU A 6 12.89 -7.39 -4.85
CA LEU A 6 12.55 -6.79 -3.56
C LEU A 6 13.72 -6.06 -2.94
N ASP A 7 14.96 -6.25 -3.41
CA ASP A 7 16.17 -5.71 -2.78
C ASP A 7 16.22 -4.17 -2.85
N HIS A 8 15.76 -3.56 -3.95
CA HIS A 8 15.68 -2.10 -4.08
C HIS A 8 14.35 -1.49 -3.62
N TRP A 9 13.36 -2.31 -3.25
CA TRP A 9 12.07 -1.79 -2.78
C TRP A 9 12.23 -1.04 -1.45
N ASP A 10 11.94 0.26 -1.50
CA ASP A 10 11.93 1.21 -0.39
C ASP A 10 10.49 1.55 0.05
N ILE A 11 10.34 2.54 0.93
CA ILE A 11 9.02 3.00 1.41
C ILE A 11 8.07 3.40 0.28
N SER A 12 8.58 3.95 -0.81
CA SER A 12 7.79 4.38 -1.97
C SER A 12 7.13 3.19 -2.66
N TYR A 13 7.88 2.08 -2.79
CA TYR A 13 7.38 0.83 -3.34
C TYR A 13 6.36 0.17 -2.42
N LEU A 14 6.65 0.12 -1.11
CA LEU A 14 5.69 -0.41 -0.13
C LEU A 14 4.37 0.36 -0.19
N VAL A 15 4.39 1.68 -0.12
CA VAL A 15 3.17 2.49 -0.13
C VAL A 15 2.39 2.30 -1.43
N SER A 16 3.09 2.31 -2.56
CA SER A 16 2.47 2.09 -3.86
C SER A 16 1.80 0.73 -3.93
N PHE A 17 2.48 -0.32 -3.46
CA PHE A 17 1.95 -1.68 -3.38
C PHE A 17 0.70 -1.76 -2.51
N LEU A 18 0.71 -1.15 -1.32
CA LEU A 18 -0.44 -1.16 -0.42
C LEU A 18 -1.67 -0.47 -1.01
N TYR A 19 -1.47 0.70 -1.65
CA TYR A 19 -2.57 1.47 -2.23
C TYR A 19 -3.19 0.76 -3.42
N ILE A 20 -2.36 0.22 -4.31
CA ILE A 20 -2.80 -0.56 -5.48
C ILE A 20 -3.51 -1.84 -5.02
N PHE A 21 -2.93 -2.57 -4.07
CA PHE A 21 -3.51 -3.83 -3.62
C PHE A 21 -4.86 -3.61 -2.93
N LEU A 22 -5.02 -2.55 -2.14
CA LEU A 22 -6.31 -2.20 -1.56
C LEU A 22 -7.35 -1.92 -2.65
N ALA A 23 -7.02 -1.05 -3.61
CA ALA A 23 -7.96 -0.70 -4.67
C ALA A 23 -8.36 -1.90 -5.54
N GLU A 24 -7.45 -2.86 -5.74
CA GLU A 24 -7.75 -4.07 -6.52
C GLU A 24 -8.48 -5.16 -5.72
N SER A 25 -8.71 -4.97 -4.41
CA SER A 25 -9.13 -6.05 -3.51
C SER A 25 -10.58 -6.51 -3.71
N ASP A 26 -11.47 -5.65 -4.19
CA ASP A 26 -12.87 -5.98 -4.45
C ASP A 26 -13.18 -6.32 -5.93
N PHE A 27 -12.13 -6.42 -6.76
CA PHE A 27 -12.16 -6.68 -8.21
C PHE A 27 -12.95 -5.65 -9.06
N LEU A 28 -13.43 -4.54 -8.47
CA LEU A 28 -14.30 -3.57 -9.14
C LEU A 28 -13.82 -2.12 -8.94
N ILE A 29 -12.63 -1.80 -9.43
CA ILE A 29 -12.16 -0.41 -9.44
C ILE A 29 -13.07 0.46 -10.32
N ASN A 30 -13.83 1.34 -9.68
CA ASN A 30 -14.64 2.31 -10.40
C ASN A 30 -13.82 3.58 -10.75
N LYS A 31 -14.38 4.46 -11.58
CA LYS A 31 -13.67 5.68 -12.04
C LYS A 31 -13.30 6.63 -10.89
N GLN A 32 -14.12 6.70 -9.85
CA GLN A 32 -13.91 7.59 -8.72
C GLN A 32 -12.82 7.05 -7.79
N GLU A 33 -12.78 5.75 -7.58
CA GLU A 33 -11.70 5.06 -6.87
C GLU A 33 -10.38 5.17 -7.62
N ALA A 34 -10.36 4.90 -8.93
CA ALA A 34 -9.16 5.09 -9.75
C ALA A 34 -8.62 6.52 -9.67
N ALA A 35 -9.49 7.53 -9.67
CA ALA A 35 -9.08 8.92 -9.51
C ALA A 35 -8.50 9.18 -8.10
N THR A 36 -9.12 8.60 -7.07
CA THR A 36 -8.68 8.73 -5.68
C THR A 36 -7.34 8.05 -5.45
N LEU A 37 -7.15 6.83 -5.97
CA LEU A 37 -5.90 6.10 -5.97
C LEU A 37 -4.78 6.90 -6.63
N ASN A 38 -5.02 7.40 -7.86
CA ASN A 38 -4.02 8.20 -8.58
C ASN A 38 -3.64 9.47 -7.83
N ASN A 39 -4.61 10.16 -7.22
CA ASN A 39 -4.34 11.34 -6.40
C ASN A 39 -3.56 10.98 -5.12
N SER A 40 -3.89 9.87 -4.46
CA SER A 40 -3.23 9.41 -3.23
C SER A 40 -1.78 9.00 -3.51
N LEU A 41 -1.55 8.29 -4.62
CA LEU A 41 -0.21 7.94 -5.11
C LEU A 41 0.59 9.20 -5.48
N HIS A 42 0.00 10.14 -6.21
CA HIS A 42 0.68 11.38 -6.58
C HIS A 42 1.05 12.21 -5.34
N ASN A 43 0.10 12.42 -4.43
CA ASN A 43 0.35 13.16 -3.20
C ASN A 43 1.45 12.50 -2.35
N THR A 44 1.38 11.19 -2.17
CA THR A 44 2.36 10.51 -1.31
C THR A 44 3.74 10.45 -1.97
N LEU A 45 3.83 10.05 -3.24
CA LEU A 45 5.11 9.87 -3.92
C LEU A 45 5.77 11.20 -4.28
N VAL A 46 5.01 12.15 -4.83
CA VAL A 46 5.56 13.42 -5.34
C VAL A 46 5.63 14.46 -4.23
N ASN A 47 4.53 14.68 -3.50
CA ASN A 47 4.47 15.78 -2.54
C ASN A 47 5.09 15.46 -1.18
N VAL A 48 5.07 14.18 -0.75
CA VAL A 48 5.64 13.77 0.55
C VAL A 48 7.01 13.11 0.40
N PHE A 49 7.17 12.18 -0.54
CA PHE A 49 8.44 11.47 -0.76
C PHE A 49 9.35 12.12 -1.81
N PHE A 50 8.95 13.26 -2.37
CA PHE A 50 9.73 14.09 -3.30
C PHE A 50 10.26 13.32 -4.52
N LYS A 51 9.51 12.33 -5.02
CA LYS A 51 9.80 11.65 -6.28
C LYS A 51 9.41 12.54 -7.46
N SER A 52 10.19 12.50 -8.54
CA SER A 52 9.76 13.11 -9.80
C SER A 52 8.57 12.36 -10.41
N ASP A 53 7.86 12.98 -11.35
CA ASP A 53 6.77 12.30 -12.06
C ASP A 53 7.28 11.05 -12.80
N GLU A 54 8.48 11.09 -13.39
CA GLU A 54 9.08 9.93 -14.05
C GLU A 54 9.39 8.80 -13.05
N GLN A 55 9.87 9.14 -11.85
CA GLN A 55 10.13 8.15 -10.80
C GLN A 55 8.84 7.54 -10.28
N LYS A 56 7.82 8.37 -10.05
CA LYS A 56 6.47 7.92 -9.65
C LYS A 56 5.91 6.94 -10.68
N ASP A 57 5.96 7.27 -11.97
CA ASP A 57 5.46 6.41 -13.06
C ASP A 57 6.26 5.10 -13.15
N ALA A 58 7.58 5.15 -12.96
CA ALA A 58 8.42 3.95 -12.94
C ALA A 58 8.08 3.01 -11.77
N ILE A 59 7.91 3.56 -10.56
CA ILE A 59 7.52 2.80 -9.36
C ILE A 59 6.15 2.16 -9.57
N ILE A 60 5.14 2.93 -9.99
CA ILE A 60 3.78 2.43 -10.21
C ILE A 60 3.79 1.31 -11.25
N LYS A 61 4.53 1.48 -12.36
CA LYS A 61 4.62 0.47 -13.41
C LYS A 61 5.25 -0.83 -12.91
N GLU A 62 6.34 -0.74 -12.15
CA GLU A 62 7.02 -1.91 -11.61
C GLU A 62 6.16 -2.64 -10.57
N VAL A 63 5.57 -1.89 -9.63
CA VAL A 63 4.66 -2.43 -8.62
C VAL A 63 3.46 -3.10 -9.28
N ASN A 64 2.80 -2.45 -10.23
CA ASN A 64 1.67 -3.05 -10.96
C ASN A 64 2.08 -4.33 -11.67
N ALA A 65 3.22 -4.33 -12.37
CA ALA A 65 3.70 -5.52 -13.06
C ALA A 65 3.94 -6.67 -12.09
N TYR A 66 4.57 -6.40 -10.95
CA TYR A 66 4.87 -7.42 -9.94
C TYR A 66 3.60 -7.91 -9.23
N THR A 67 2.72 -7.01 -8.77
CA THR A 67 1.47 -7.36 -8.07
C THR A 67 0.60 -8.33 -8.87
N HIS A 68 0.54 -8.18 -10.19
CA HIS A 68 -0.23 -9.08 -11.07
C HIS A 68 0.38 -10.49 -11.25
N THR A 69 1.64 -10.69 -10.83
CA THR A 69 2.26 -12.04 -10.81
C THR A 69 1.96 -12.82 -9.53
N LEU A 70 1.38 -12.17 -8.52
CA LEU A 70 1.21 -12.73 -7.18
C LEU A 70 -0.24 -13.17 -6.93
N THR A 71 -0.40 -14.30 -6.25
CA THR A 71 -1.67 -14.66 -5.61
C THR A 71 -1.93 -13.76 -4.41
N GLU A 72 -3.18 -13.71 -3.94
CA GLU A 72 -3.54 -12.93 -2.76
C GLU A 72 -2.73 -13.33 -1.51
N GLU A 73 -2.53 -14.63 -1.28
CA GLU A 73 -1.68 -15.13 -0.19
C GLU A 73 -0.23 -14.62 -0.31
N GLN A 74 0.31 -14.56 -1.53
CA GLN A 74 1.65 -14.01 -1.78
C GLN A 74 1.69 -12.51 -1.57
N LYS A 75 0.65 -11.76 -1.97
CA LYS A 75 0.53 -10.32 -1.70
C LYS A 75 0.50 -10.05 -0.20
N MET A 76 -0.25 -10.84 0.57
CA MET A 76 -0.29 -10.74 2.04
C MET A 76 1.08 -11.03 2.66
N SER A 77 1.76 -12.10 2.23
CA SER A 77 3.12 -12.41 2.67
C SER A 77 4.11 -11.28 2.35
N LEU A 78 3.96 -10.63 1.20
CA LEU A 78 4.80 -9.53 0.78
C LEU A 78 4.65 -8.30 1.70
N ILE A 79 3.43 -7.99 2.17
CA ILE A 79 3.21 -6.95 3.17
C ILE A 79 4.08 -7.22 4.41
N GLU A 80 4.09 -8.46 4.90
CA GLU A 80 4.87 -8.81 6.10
C GLU A 80 6.38 -8.70 5.88
N GLU A 81 6.87 -9.17 4.73
CA GLU A 81 8.29 -9.11 4.38
C GLU A 81 8.75 -7.65 4.26
N LEU A 82 8.00 -6.81 3.54
CA LEU A 82 8.31 -5.39 3.37
C LEU A 82 8.18 -4.62 4.68
N ALA A 83 7.17 -4.89 5.52
CA ALA A 83 7.01 -4.23 6.81
C ALA A 83 8.18 -4.53 7.77
N LYS A 84 8.76 -5.74 7.71
CA LYS A 84 9.96 -6.08 8.49
C LYS A 84 11.20 -5.37 7.96
N LYS A 85 11.36 -5.32 6.63
CA LYS A 85 12.52 -4.74 5.95
C LYS A 85 12.57 -3.22 6.05
N ILE A 86 11.44 -2.56 5.83
CA ILE A 86 11.37 -1.10 5.69
C ILE A 86 11.05 -0.49 7.06
N HIS A 87 11.85 0.51 7.45
CA HIS A 87 11.54 1.31 8.62
C HIS A 87 10.49 2.35 8.26
N ILE A 88 9.42 2.43 9.07
CA ILE A 88 8.29 3.33 8.86
C ILE A 88 8.17 4.13 10.15
N SER A 89 8.35 5.45 10.07
CA SER A 89 8.08 6.33 11.21
C SER A 89 6.57 6.38 11.47
N PHE A 90 6.20 6.73 12.70
CA PHE A 90 4.79 6.83 13.07
C PHE A 90 4.04 7.84 12.20
N ASP A 91 4.62 9.00 11.92
CA ASP A 91 4.01 10.02 11.05
C ASP A 91 3.73 9.49 9.63
N VAL A 92 4.65 8.70 9.08
CA VAL A 92 4.47 8.08 7.75
C VAL A 92 3.42 6.97 7.82
N TYR A 93 3.36 6.20 8.90
CA TYR A 93 2.31 5.22 9.12
C TYR A 93 0.92 5.88 9.17
N GLU A 94 0.77 6.97 9.92
CA GLU A 94 -0.50 7.71 10.00
C GLU A 94 -0.94 8.21 8.63
N LEU A 95 -0.02 8.78 7.85
CA LEU A 95 -0.28 9.19 6.46
C LEU A 95 -0.76 8.01 5.60
N ILE A 96 -0.05 6.87 5.63
CA ILE A 96 -0.43 5.67 4.86
C ILE A 96 -1.84 5.23 5.22
N VAL A 97 -2.17 5.19 6.52
CA VAL A 97 -3.49 4.80 6.99
C VAL A 97 -4.56 5.80 6.56
N GLU A 98 -4.28 7.09 6.59
CA GLU A 98 -5.20 8.13 6.14
C GLU A 98 -5.53 7.99 4.65
N GLU A 99 -4.51 7.82 3.80
CA GLU A 99 -4.69 7.65 2.36
C GLU A 99 -5.40 6.34 2.01
N LEU A 100 -5.06 5.23 2.67
CA LEU A 100 -5.78 3.96 2.51
C LEU A 100 -7.27 4.10 2.88
N ASN A 101 -7.59 4.86 3.93
CA ASN A 101 -8.99 5.14 4.27
C ASN A 101 -9.69 6.00 3.21
N LYS A 102 -8.98 6.94 2.57
CA LYS A 102 -9.54 7.76 1.48
C LYS A 102 -9.87 6.89 0.27
N ILE A 103 -8.97 5.97 -0.08
CA ILE A 103 -9.16 5.01 -1.18
C ILE A 103 -10.38 4.13 -0.90
N ALA A 104 -10.42 3.38 0.20
CA ALA A 104 -11.56 2.50 0.49
C ALA A 104 -12.91 3.24 0.61
N LYS A 105 -12.90 4.53 1.00
CA LYS A 105 -14.12 5.35 1.14
C LYS A 105 -14.48 6.14 -0.13
N SER A 106 -13.72 6.00 -1.22
CA SER A 106 -14.13 6.63 -2.48
C SER A 106 -15.46 6.04 -2.98
N ASP A 107 -15.73 4.81 -2.57
CA ASP A 107 -16.92 4.07 -2.88
C ASP A 107 -18.04 4.33 -1.87
N LYS A 108 -19.28 4.11 -2.31
CA LYS A 108 -20.45 4.37 -1.46
C LYS A 108 -20.46 3.46 -0.21
N TYR A 109 -19.82 2.29 -0.30
CA TYR A 109 -19.70 1.32 0.77
C TYR A 109 -18.29 0.73 0.74
N ILE A 110 -17.72 0.48 1.92
CA ILE A 110 -16.49 -0.30 2.07
C ILE A 110 -16.89 -1.77 2.13
N THR A 111 -16.28 -2.60 1.30
CA THR A 111 -16.49 -4.05 1.27
C THR A 111 -15.88 -4.73 2.50
N VAL A 112 -16.26 -5.99 2.76
CA VAL A 112 -15.67 -6.76 3.88
C VAL A 112 -14.20 -7.06 3.61
N GLU A 113 -13.87 -7.27 2.34
CA GLU A 113 -12.55 -7.55 1.79
C GLU A 113 -11.62 -6.35 2.04
N GLU A 114 -12.00 -5.15 1.61
CA GLU A 114 -11.23 -3.92 1.86
C GLU A 114 -11.08 -3.64 3.36
N HIS A 115 -12.15 -3.82 4.13
CA HIS A 115 -12.08 -3.61 5.58
C HIS A 115 -11.11 -4.57 6.26
N SER A 116 -11.13 -5.84 5.86
CA SER A 116 -10.23 -6.88 6.38
C SER A 116 -8.79 -6.62 5.98
N LEU A 117 -8.56 -6.20 4.74
CA LEU A 117 -7.23 -5.84 4.23
C LEU A 117 -6.68 -4.59 4.93
N LEU A 118 -7.48 -3.54 5.12
CA LEU A 118 -7.12 -2.36 5.90
C LEU A 118 -6.69 -2.73 7.33
N PHE A 119 -7.46 -3.60 7.98
CA PHE A 119 -7.13 -4.08 9.32
C PHE A 119 -5.81 -4.85 9.32
N TYR A 120 -5.61 -5.74 8.36
CA TYR A 120 -4.38 -6.51 8.21
C TYR A 120 -3.16 -5.62 7.99
N ILE A 121 -3.24 -4.65 7.06
CA ILE A 121 -2.16 -3.69 6.80
C ILE A 121 -1.80 -2.94 8.08
N ARG A 122 -2.79 -2.41 8.81
CA ARG A 122 -2.55 -1.70 10.07
C ARG A 122 -1.82 -2.57 11.09
N LEU A 123 -2.23 -3.83 11.23
CA LEU A 123 -1.59 -4.79 12.14
C LEU A 123 -0.12 -5.03 11.77
N LYS A 124 0.20 -5.14 10.47
CA LYS A 124 1.56 -5.46 10.01
C LYS A 124 2.51 -4.28 9.97
N LEU A 125 2.00 -3.08 9.67
CA LEU A 125 2.83 -1.87 9.66
C LEU A 125 3.05 -1.31 11.07
N ASN A 126 2.08 -1.46 11.97
CA ASN A 126 2.23 -1.03 13.36
C ASN A 126 3.01 -2.09 14.16
N LYS A 127 4.33 -1.94 14.20
CA LYS A 127 5.24 -2.81 14.96
C LYS A 127 4.94 -2.82 16.47
N ASP A 128 4.19 -1.83 16.98
CA ASP A 128 3.86 -1.67 18.39
C ASP A 128 2.48 -2.21 18.78
N TYR A 129 1.70 -2.79 17.84
CA TYR A 129 0.38 -3.36 18.14
C TYR A 129 0.43 -4.68 18.97
N GLY A 130 1.59 -5.02 19.55
CA GLY A 130 1.81 -6.28 20.26
C GLY A 130 2.88 -6.32 21.36
N ASP A 131 3.48 -5.19 21.77
CA ASP A 131 4.44 -5.15 22.89
C ASP A 131 4.02 -4.25 24.06
N ASN A 132 2.78 -3.77 24.07
CA ASN A 132 2.13 -3.35 25.32
C ASN A 132 1.71 -4.59 26.12
N LYS A 133 2.70 -5.29 26.69
CA LYS A 133 2.46 -6.13 27.85
C LYS A 133 2.00 -5.22 28.99
N ALA A 134 0.71 -5.33 29.30
CA ALA A 134 0.20 -4.96 30.62
C ALA A 134 0.90 -5.77 31.72
#